data_AF-A0A954R3D1-F1
#
_entry.id   AF-A0A954R3D1-F1
#
_cell.length_a   1.000
_cell.length_b   1.000
_cell.length_c   1.000
_cell.angle_alpha   90.00
_cell.angle_beta   90.00
_cell.angle_gamma   90.00
#
_symmetry.space_group_name_H-M   'P 1'
#
loop_
_entity.id
_entity.type
_entity.pdbx_description
1 polymer ?
#
loop_
_entity_poly.entity_id
_entity_poly.type
_entity_poly.pdbx_seq_one_letter_code
_entity_poly.pdbx_strand_id
1 'polypeptide(L)'
;MKDKNGLRLGLVPFEHYMFADDTAAWPMTCNLHLHYRGEIDIGRLGRALHQALPLHPLLNAVVVGGARSSRTANLSWKRSPIPPEILVLKDELDQMANTPLDISARPGL
;
A
#
# COMPACT_ATOMS: atom_id res chain seq x y z
N MET A 1 -2.40 15.20 -6.78
CA MET A 1 -3.73 15.18 -6.15
C MET A 1 -3.90 16.51 -5.46
N LYS A 2 -5.06 17.13 -5.57
CA LYS A 2 -5.34 18.41 -4.92
C LYS A 2 -6.40 18.19 -3.86
N ASP A 3 -6.27 18.87 -2.73
CA ASP A 3 -7.40 18.97 -1.80
C ASP A 3 -8.55 19.76 -2.48
N LYS A 4 -9.70 19.88 -1.79
CA LYS A 4 -10.86 20.63 -2.32
C LYS A 4 -10.53 22.10 -2.66
N ASN A 5 -9.41 22.62 -2.16
CA ASN A 5 -8.95 24.01 -2.31
C ASN A 5 -7.85 24.17 -3.36
N GLY A 6 -7.50 23.11 -4.08
CA GLY A 6 -6.49 23.16 -5.12
C GLY A 6 -5.04 23.07 -4.63
N LEU A 7 -4.83 22.90 -3.31
CA LEU A 7 -3.54 22.77 -2.66
C LEU A 7 -2.99 21.35 -2.86
N ARG A 8 -1.66 21.23 -2.99
CA ARG A 8 -1.00 19.92 -3.04
C ARG A 8 -1.27 19.18 -1.73
N LEU A 9 -1.65 17.91 -1.81
CA LEU A 9 -1.82 17.10 -0.61
C LEU A 9 -0.44 16.80 0.00
N GLY A 10 -0.07 17.53 1.05
CA GLY A 10 1.17 17.30 1.81
C GLY A 10 1.17 15.95 2.51
N LEU A 11 2.34 15.54 2.98
CA LEU A 11 2.46 14.39 3.87
C LEU A 11 2.09 14.79 5.29
N VAL A 12 1.49 13.87 6.04
CA VAL A 12 1.29 14.03 7.49
C VAL A 12 2.57 13.64 8.25
N PRO A 13 2.75 14.05 9.52
CA PRO A 13 4.04 13.89 10.22
C PRO A 13 4.59 12.45 10.24
N PHE A 14 3.74 11.44 10.40
CA PHE A 14 4.20 10.04 10.42
C PHE A 14 4.65 9.56 9.03
N GLU A 15 4.03 10.04 7.95
CA GLU A 15 4.41 9.68 6.58
C GLU A 15 5.81 10.21 6.24
N HIS A 16 6.18 11.37 6.79
CA HIS A 16 7.56 11.87 6.69
C HIS A 16 8.57 10.92 7.32
N TYR A 17 8.27 10.37 8.50
CA TYR A 17 9.15 9.40 9.16
C TYR A 17 9.24 8.09 8.36
N MET A 18 8.10 7.55 7.92
CA MET A 18 8.08 6.35 7.08
C MET A 18 8.87 6.55 5.78
N PHE A 19 8.67 7.66 5.09
CA PHE A 19 9.38 7.94 3.84
C PHE A 19 10.90 8.13 4.06
N ALA A 20 11.31 8.74 5.17
CA ALA A 20 12.72 8.89 5.51
C ALA A 20 13.38 7.53 5.76
N ASP A 21 12.70 6.61 6.45
CA ASP A 21 13.25 5.35 6.95
C ASP A 21 13.11 4.15 6.00
N ASP A 22 12.35 4.27 4.91
CA ASP A 22 12.12 3.25 3.84
C ASP A 22 13.40 2.79 3.09
N THR A 23 14.29 2.05 3.74
CA THR A 23 15.58 1.65 3.15
C THR A 23 15.49 0.24 2.57
N ALA A 24 16.45 -0.15 1.72
CA ALA A 24 16.50 -1.53 1.21
C ALA A 24 16.62 -2.58 2.34
N ALA A 25 17.22 -2.22 3.48
CA ALA A 25 17.32 -3.09 4.65
C ALA A 25 16.03 -3.10 5.49
N TRP A 26 15.22 -2.04 5.43
CA TRP A 26 14.00 -1.85 6.20
C TRP A 26 12.93 -1.19 5.32
N PRO A 27 12.37 -1.94 4.35
CA PRO A 27 11.38 -1.37 3.44
C PRO A 27 10.10 -1.06 4.21
N MET A 28 9.52 0.12 3.98
CA MET A 28 8.23 0.51 4.55
C MET A 28 7.05 0.01 3.69
N THR A 29 7.29 -1.03 2.89
CA THR A 29 6.28 -1.73 2.10
C THR A 29 5.42 -2.60 3.00
N CYS A 30 4.10 -2.44 2.90
CA CYS A 30 3.14 -3.31 3.57
C CYS A 30 2.70 -4.43 2.63
N ASN A 31 2.89 -5.68 3.04
CA ASN A 31 2.36 -6.86 2.33
C ASN A 31 1.13 -7.39 3.06
N LEU A 32 0.00 -7.47 2.36
CA LEU A 32 -1.24 -8.02 2.90
C LEU A 32 -1.46 -9.42 2.33
N HIS A 33 -1.37 -10.43 3.18
CA HIS A 33 -1.67 -11.82 2.84
C HIS A 33 -3.08 -12.16 3.33
N LEU A 34 -3.98 -12.48 2.40
CA LEU A 34 -5.39 -12.72 2.69
C LEU A 34 -5.73 -14.18 2.40
N HIS A 35 -6.21 -14.88 3.43
CA HIS A 35 -6.62 -16.28 3.33
C HIS A 35 -8.13 -16.38 3.19
N TYR A 36 -8.57 -17.10 2.18
CA TYR A 36 -9.98 -17.31 1.86
C TYR A 36 -10.26 -18.81 1.76
N ARG A 37 -11.46 -19.24 2.18
CA ARG A 37 -11.93 -20.61 2.04
C ARG A 37 -13.18 -20.62 1.16
N GLY A 38 -13.20 -21.52 0.18
CA GLY A 38 -14.32 -21.72 -0.73
C GLY A 38 -13.97 -21.46 -2.19
N GLU A 39 -14.98 -21.25 -3.01
CA GLU A 39 -14.81 -20.96 -4.44
C GLU A 39 -14.58 -19.46 -4.64
N ILE A 40 -13.50 -19.12 -5.33
CA ILE A 40 -13.16 -17.73 -5.67
C ILE A 40 -13.15 -17.59 -7.18
N ASP A 41 -14.04 -16.74 -7.70
CA ASP A 41 -13.97 -16.28 -9.09
C ASP A 41 -12.87 -15.20 -9.22
N ILE A 42 -11.69 -15.63 -9.65
CA ILE A 42 -10.52 -14.79 -9.88
C ILE A 42 -10.81 -13.66 -10.88
N GLY A 43 -11.59 -13.92 -11.92
CA GLY A 43 -11.94 -12.91 -12.91
C GLY A 43 -12.83 -11.82 -12.32
N ARG A 44 -13.79 -12.20 -11.48
CA ARG A 44 -14.64 -11.24 -10.75
C ARG A 44 -13.85 -10.46 -9.71
N LEU A 45 -12.93 -11.11 -8.99
CA LEU A 45 -12.03 -10.43 -8.05
C LEU A 45 -11.17 -9.38 -8.77
N GLY A 46 -10.52 -9.74 -9.88
CA GLY A 46 -9.71 -8.80 -10.67
C GLY A 46 -10.53 -7.58 -11.12
N ARG A 47 -11.75 -7.79 -11.63
CA ARG A 47 -12.64 -6.67 -12.00
C ARG A 47 -13.00 -5.78 -10.81
N ALA A 48 -13.28 -6.37 -9.65
CA ALA A 48 -13.58 -5.61 -8.43
C ALA A 48 -12.38 -4.76 -7.98
N LEU A 49 -11.16 -5.30 -8.04
CA LEU A 49 -9.93 -4.56 -7.74
C LEU A 49 -9.74 -3.36 -8.68
N HIS A 50 -9.94 -3.58 -9.99
CA HIS A 50 -9.89 -2.49 -10.98
C HIS A 50 -10.95 -1.41 -10.73
N GLN A 51 -12.15 -1.79 -10.28
CA GLN A 51 -13.21 -0.84 -9.92
C GLN A 51 -12.92 -0.08 -8.63
N ALA A 52 -12.21 -0.70 -7.68
CA ALA A 52 -11.87 -0.08 -6.41
C ALA A 52 -10.75 0.97 -6.55
N LEU A 53 -9.75 0.73 -7.41
CA LEU A 53 -8.58 1.63 -7.53
C LEU A 53 -8.93 3.12 -7.73
N PRO A 54 -9.87 3.53 -8.61
CA PRO A 54 -10.23 4.93 -8.76
C PRO A 54 -10.86 5.55 -7.51
N LEU A 55 -11.49 4.74 -6.65
CA LEU A 55 -12.11 5.17 -5.39
C LEU A 55 -11.08 5.44 -4.29
N HIS A 56 -9.84 4.96 -4.47
CA HIS A 56 -8.75 5.11 -3.52
C HIS A 56 -7.55 5.81 -4.17
N PRO A 57 -7.59 7.15 -4.32
CA PRO A 57 -6.58 7.90 -5.05
C PRO A 57 -5.14 7.71 -4.56
N LEU A 58 -4.93 7.40 -3.27
CA LEU A 58 -3.62 7.15 -2.69
C LEU A 58 -2.98 5.83 -3.16
N LEU A 59 -3.77 4.83 -3.56
CA LEU A 59 -3.24 3.59 -4.15
C LEU A 59 -2.63 3.82 -5.56
N ASN A 60 -2.90 4.98 -6.16
CA ASN A 60 -2.32 5.40 -7.43
C ASN A 60 -1.60 6.75 -7.27
N ALA A 61 -0.91 6.93 -6.14
CA ALA A 61 -0.13 8.13 -5.84
C ALA A 61 1.34 7.79 -5.57
N VAL A 62 2.19 8.78 -5.82
CA VAL A 62 3.62 8.78 -5.50
C VAL A 62 3.96 10.02 -4.69
N VAL A 63 4.93 9.91 -3.80
CA VAL A 63 5.50 11.06 -3.09
C VAL A 63 6.44 11.81 -4.04
N VAL A 64 6.28 13.12 -4.15
CA VAL A 64 7.13 13.99 -4.99
C VAL A 64 7.61 15.23 -4.24
N GLY A 65 8.70 15.81 -4.76
CA GLY A 65 9.35 17.01 -4.21
C GLY A 65 10.47 16.66 -3.24
N GLY A 66 11.22 17.68 -2.82
CA GLY A 66 12.19 17.62 -1.72
C GLY A 66 13.31 16.58 -1.80
N ALA A 67 14.24 16.64 -0.85
CA ALA A 67 15.17 15.54 -0.60
C ALA A 67 14.60 14.67 0.53
N ARG A 68 14.72 13.36 0.39
CA ARG A 68 14.25 12.38 1.37
C ARG A 68 14.85 12.58 2.77
N SER A 69 16.07 13.10 2.86
CA SER A 69 16.77 13.41 4.11
C SER A 69 16.37 14.74 4.76
N SER A 70 15.55 15.57 4.10
CA SER A 70 15.20 16.90 4.60
C SER A 70 13.87 16.88 5.35
N ARG A 71 13.92 17.17 6.65
CA ARG A 71 12.73 17.32 7.52
C ARG A 71 11.85 18.52 7.15
N THR A 72 12.36 19.46 6.34
CA THR A 72 11.64 20.65 5.86
C THR A 72 11.27 20.55 4.39
N ALA A 73 11.44 19.37 3.77
CA ALA A 73 11.08 19.15 2.39
C ALA A 73 9.58 19.36 2.17
N ASN A 74 9.23 20.12 1.12
CA ASN A 74 7.87 20.23 0.60
C ASN A 74 7.49 18.93 -0.14
N LEU A 75 7.34 17.84 0.61
CA LEU A 75 6.86 16.55 0.11
C LEU A 75 5.34 16.60 -0.07
N SER A 76 4.85 15.97 -1.13
CA SER A 76 3.42 15.88 -1.39
C SER A 76 3.05 14.66 -2.20
N TRP A 77 1.82 14.19 -2.01
CA TRP A 77 1.20 13.13 -2.80
C TRP A 77 0.77 13.65 -4.17
N LYS A 78 1.34 13.07 -5.23
CA LYS A 78 0.95 13.32 -6.62
C LYS A 78 0.36 12.04 -7.21
N ARG A 79 -0.71 12.19 -8.00
CA ARG A 79 -1.26 11.06 -8.73
C ARG A 79 -0.21 10.57 -9.72
N SER A 80 0.06 9.27 -9.73
CA SER A 80 0.94 8.67 -10.71
C SER A 80 0.26 8.67 -12.09
N PRO A 81 0.99 8.99 -13.18
CA PRO A 81 0.49 8.77 -14.53
C PRO A 81 0.49 7.28 -14.90
N ILE A 82 1.26 6.46 -14.17
CA ILE A 82 1.37 5.02 -14.36
C ILE A 82 0.41 4.37 -13.36
N PRO A 83 -0.66 3.69 -13.81
CA PRO A 83 -1.56 2.98 -12.91
C PRO A 83 -0.82 1.80 -12.25
N PRO A 84 -1.17 1.44 -11.01
CA PRO A 84 -0.60 0.25 -10.39
C PRO A 84 -1.02 -1.00 -11.17
N GLU A 85 -0.08 -1.92 -11.34
CA GLU A 85 -0.35 -3.22 -11.92
C GLU A 85 -1.14 -4.07 -10.91
N ILE A 86 -2.24 -4.70 -11.37
CA ILE A 86 -2.96 -5.68 -10.57
C ILE A 86 -2.66 -7.05 -11.17
N LEU A 87 -1.94 -7.86 -10.39
CA LEU A 87 -1.68 -9.26 -10.70
C LEU A 87 -2.44 -10.12 -9.70
N VAL A 88 -3.33 -10.98 -10.19
CA VAL A 88 -3.93 -12.03 -9.36
C VAL A 88 -3.21 -13.32 -9.66
N LEU A 89 -2.24 -13.63 -8.81
CA LEU A 89 -1.50 -14.88 -8.89
C LEU A 89 -2.31 -15.95 -8.17
N LYS A 90 -2.56 -17.06 -8.87
CA LYS A 90 -3.04 -18.27 -8.24
C LYS A 90 -1.80 -18.95 -7.65
N ASP A 91 -1.52 -18.67 -6.39
CA ASP A 91 -0.49 -19.42 -5.69
C ASP A 91 -1.04 -20.82 -5.36
N GLU A 92 -0.23 -21.84 -5.57
CA GLU A 92 -0.55 -23.15 -5.00
C GLU A 92 -0.36 -23.02 -3.49
N LEU A 93 -1.38 -23.41 -2.73
CA LEU A 93 -1.43 -23.20 -1.28
C LEU A 93 -0.10 -23.62 -0.63
N ASP A 94 0.66 -22.65 -0.11
CA ASP A 94 1.76 -22.98 0.80
C ASP A 94 1.14 -23.62 2.04
N GLN A 95 1.29 -24.94 2.16
CA GLN A 95 0.69 -25.71 3.25
C GLN A 95 1.18 -25.24 4.62
N MET A 96 2.32 -24.55 4.69
CA MET A 96 2.87 -23.98 5.92
C MET A 96 2.19 -22.67 6.35
N ALA A 97 1.56 -21.94 5.42
CA ALA A 97 0.90 -20.65 5.71
C ALA A 97 -0.49 -20.79 6.37
N ASN A 98 -0.97 -22.03 6.58
CA ASN A 98 -2.24 -22.33 7.24
C ASN A 98 -2.21 -22.24 8.77
N THR A 99 -1.16 -21.65 9.36
CA THR A 99 -1.19 -21.34 10.80
C THR A 99 -1.95 -20.03 10.95
N PRO A 100 -3.20 -20.02 11.46
CA PRO A 100 -3.92 -18.78 11.65
C PRO A 100 -3.12 -17.88 12.59
N LEU A 101 -2.96 -16.62 12.21
CA LEU A 101 -2.33 -15.62 13.07
C LEU A 101 -3.18 -15.48 14.34
N ASP A 102 -2.69 -16.03 15.44
CA ASP A 102 -3.34 -15.89 16.74
C ASP A 102 -3.10 -14.47 17.28
N ILE A 103 -4.08 -13.60 17.08
CA ILE A 103 -4.05 -12.22 17.57
C ILE A 103 -4.12 -12.13 19.12
N SER A 104 -4.37 -13.25 19.80
CA SER A 104 -4.29 -13.35 21.27
C SER A 104 -2.90 -13.76 21.76
N ALA A 105 -2.03 -14.24 20.87
CA ALA A 105 -0.64 -14.46 21.17
C ALA A 105 0.02 -13.11 21.46
N ARG A 106 0.56 -12.97 22.67
CA ARG A 106 1.22 -11.73 23.11
C ARG A 106 2.36 -11.39 22.16
N PRO A 107 2.43 -10.18 21.59
CA PRO A 107 3.58 -9.79 20.79
C PRO A 107 4.85 -9.76 21.66
N GLY A 108 5.89 -10.48 21.25
CA GLY A 108 7.26 -10.29 21.72
C GLY A 108 7.79 -11.20 22.85
N LEU A 109 7.64 -12.52 22.75
CA LEU A 109 8.50 -13.49 23.46
C LEU A 109 9.18 -14.42 22.48
#